data_AF-A0A6N3I4W9-F1
#
_entry.id   AF-A0A6N3I4W9-F1
#
_cell.length_a   1.000
_cell.length_b   1.000
_cell.length_c   1.000
_cell.angle_alpha   90.00
_cell.angle_beta   90.00
_cell.angle_gamma   90.00
#
_symmetry.space_group_name_H-M   'P 1'
#
loop_
_entity.id
_entity.type
_entity.pdbx_description
1 polymer ?
#
loop_
_entity_poly.entity_id
_entity_poly.type
_entity_poly.pdbx_seq_one_letter_code
_entity_poly.pdbx_strand_id
1 'polypeptide(L)'
;MQGWKTENCSSLPETLEMVNANTYIQRRNINRIERDSMDGSEEKEVGYTCEYRFLSEEEYYNLIQQEENTEKVNENILISMGAQAELYEKLLATEENQLIIMNAVAELYEAKTGGN
;
A
#
# COMPACT_ATOMS: atom_id res chain seq x y z
N MET A 1 14.37 -14.51 13.22
CA MET A 1 12.89 -14.39 13.23
C MET A 1 12.26 -15.75 13.44
N GLN A 2 11.46 -15.90 14.48
CA GLN A 2 10.65 -17.11 14.68
C GLN A 2 9.60 -17.23 13.56
N GLY A 3 9.31 -18.48 13.17
CA GLY A 3 8.26 -18.78 12.20
C GLY A 3 6.86 -18.52 12.74
N TRP A 4 5.94 -18.22 11.84
CA TRP A 4 4.52 -18.04 12.16
C TRP A 4 3.88 -19.37 12.55
N LYS A 5 2.97 -19.31 13.54
CA LYS A 5 2.18 -20.44 14.03
C LYS A 5 0.70 -20.08 13.99
N THR A 6 -0.19 -21.06 13.94
CA THR A 6 -1.64 -20.79 13.96
C THR A 6 -2.18 -20.89 15.38
N GLU A 7 -3.09 -19.99 15.74
CA GLU A 7 -3.89 -20.07 16.97
C GLU A 7 -5.38 -19.85 16.70
N ASN A 8 -6.21 -20.26 17.67
CA ASN A 8 -7.63 -19.99 17.70
C ASN A 8 -7.94 -19.11 18.93
N CYS A 9 -8.59 -17.99 18.70
CA CYS A 9 -8.95 -17.02 19.72
C CYS A 9 -10.47 -17.03 19.92
N SER A 10 -10.92 -16.92 21.17
CA SER A 10 -12.35 -16.80 21.50
C SER A 10 -12.90 -15.40 21.24
N SER A 11 -12.05 -14.38 21.32
CA SER A 11 -12.37 -12.99 21.00
C SER A 11 -11.49 -12.49 19.86
N LEU A 12 -11.87 -11.36 19.26
CA LEU A 12 -11.06 -10.69 18.23
C LEU A 12 -9.70 -10.32 18.86
N PRO A 13 -8.57 -10.90 18.39
CA PRO A 13 -7.28 -10.61 18.96
C PRO A 13 -6.69 -9.31 18.39
N GLU A 14 -5.85 -8.64 19.17
CA GLU A 14 -5.05 -7.52 18.68
C GLU A 14 -3.91 -8.00 17.77
N THR A 15 -3.60 -7.21 16.74
CA THR A 15 -2.54 -7.51 15.77
C THR A 15 -1.14 -7.42 16.37
N LEU A 16 -0.95 -6.62 17.42
CA LEU A 16 0.32 -6.49 18.13
C LEU A 16 0.06 -6.14 19.59
N GLU A 17 0.53 -6.98 20.50
CA GLU A 17 0.24 -6.88 21.92
C GLU A 17 1.48 -7.28 22.75
N MET A 18 1.70 -6.61 23.89
CA MET A 18 2.74 -6.99 24.85
C MET A 18 2.21 -8.07 25.79
N VAL A 19 2.79 -9.27 25.73
CA VAL A 19 2.35 -10.43 26.54
C VAL A 19 3.14 -10.57 27.84
N ASN A 20 4.36 -10.04 27.88
CA ASN A 20 5.17 -9.89 29.08
C ASN A 20 6.17 -8.74 28.90
N ALA A 21 6.94 -8.39 29.94
CA ALA A 21 7.81 -7.21 29.97
C ALA A 21 8.71 -7.04 28.74
N ASN A 22 9.18 -8.13 28.11
CA ASN A 22 10.15 -8.08 27.01
C ASN A 22 9.70 -8.94 25.81
N THR A 23 8.43 -9.31 25.73
CA THR A 23 7.91 -10.18 24.67
C THR A 23 6.58 -9.64 24.16
N TYR A 24 6.54 -9.46 22.85
CA TYR A 24 5.36 -9.06 22.12
C TYR A 24 4.85 -10.26 21.33
N ILE A 25 3.55 -10.33 21.12
CA ILE A 25 2.93 -11.22 20.17
C ILE A 25 2.45 -10.39 18.98
N GLN A 26 2.87 -10.79 17.80
CA GLN A 26 2.37 -10.22 16.55
C GLN A 26 1.44 -11.24 15.90
N ARG A 27 0.26 -10.79 15.49
CA ARG A 27 -0.78 -11.59 14.84
C ARG A 27 -1.15 -11.03 13.48
N ARG A 28 -1.39 -11.90 12.52
CA ARG A 28 -1.83 -11.57 11.17
C ARG A 28 -2.83 -12.60 10.66
N ASN A 29 -3.44 -12.34 9.51
CA ASN A 29 -4.41 -13.25 8.88
C ASN A 29 -5.53 -13.64 9.85
N ILE A 30 -6.06 -12.64 10.58
CA ILE A 30 -7.13 -12.82 11.57
C ILE A 30 -8.45 -13.01 10.82
N ASN A 31 -9.02 -14.22 10.90
CA ASN A 31 -10.25 -14.61 10.24
C ASN A 31 -11.30 -14.99 11.28
N ARG A 32 -12.51 -14.46 11.14
CA ARG A 32 -13.66 -14.86 11.96
C ARG A 32 -14.10 -16.27 11.56
N ILE A 33 -14.40 -17.10 12.54
CA ILE A 33 -14.92 -18.46 12.36
C ILE A 33 -16.19 -18.62 13.20
N GLU A 34 -17.12 -19.41 12.68
CA GLU A 34 -18.31 -19.83 13.40
C GLU A 34 -18.20 -21.33 13.66
N ARG A 35 -18.53 -21.76 14.88
CA ARG A 35 -18.53 -23.15 15.29
C ARG A 35 -19.89 -23.50 15.87
N ASP A 36 -20.30 -24.74 15.68
CA ASP A 36 -21.49 -25.25 16.36
C ASP A 36 -21.23 -25.25 17.87
N SER A 37 -22.21 -24.79 18.65
CA SER A 37 -22.05 -24.77 20.09
C SER A 37 -21.97 -26.19 20.66
N MET A 38 -21.06 -26.39 21.61
CA MET A 38 -20.86 -27.67 22.30
C MET A 38 -22.06 -28.07 23.18
N ASP A 39 -22.91 -27.12 23.54
CA ASP A 39 -24.11 -27.34 24.35
C ASP A 39 -25.35 -27.79 23.55
N GLY A 40 -25.23 -27.90 22.22
CA GLY A 40 -26.32 -28.29 21.34
C GLY A 40 -27.37 -27.19 21.12
N SER A 41 -27.08 -25.95 21.52
CA SER A 41 -27.90 -24.79 21.15
C SER A 41 -27.74 -24.43 19.67
N GLU A 42 -28.76 -23.76 19.11
CA GLU A 42 -28.71 -23.23 17.74
C GLU A 42 -27.80 -21.99 17.62
N GLU A 43 -27.31 -21.45 18.75
CA GLU A 43 -26.38 -20.33 18.75
C GLU A 43 -25.00 -20.80 18.32
N LYS A 44 -24.46 -20.21 17.26
CA LYS A 44 -23.10 -20.52 16.83
C LYS A 44 -22.08 -19.78 17.69
N GLU A 45 -21.09 -20.51 18.19
CA GLU A 45 -19.94 -19.92 18.85
C GLU A 45 -19.10 -19.14 17.82
N VAL A 46 -18.85 -17.88 18.12
CA VAL A 46 -18.01 -17.01 17.31
C VAL A 46 -16.60 -17.02 17.86
N GLY A 47 -15.62 -17.32 17.01
CA GLY A 47 -14.20 -17.22 17.35
C GLY A 47 -13.40 -16.64 16.19
N TYR A 48 -12.09 -16.66 16.33
CA TYR A 48 -11.14 -16.20 15.33
C TYR A 48 -10.01 -17.21 15.17
N THR A 49 -9.47 -17.34 13.96
CA THR A 49 -8.19 -18.01 13.71
C THR A 49 -7.20 -17.01 13.18
N CYS A 50 -5.95 -17.09 13.62
CA CYS A 50 -4.90 -16.20 13.14
C CYS A 50 -3.54 -16.88 13.14
N GLU A 51 -2.60 -16.27 12.43
CA GLU A 51 -1.19 -16.61 12.52
C GLU A 51 -0.50 -15.68 13.52
N TYR A 52 0.30 -16.22 14.43
CA TYR A 52 1.05 -15.46 15.42
C TYR A 52 2.54 -15.80 15.41
N ARG A 53 3.35 -14.88 15.93
CA ARG A 53 4.74 -15.11 16.33
C ARG A 53 5.07 -14.28 17.56
N PHE A 54 6.05 -14.72 18.33
CA PHE A 54 6.62 -13.91 19.39
C PHE A 54 7.77 -13.06 18.86
N LEU A 55 7.83 -11.83 19.34
CA LEU A 55 8.90 -10.88 19.09
C LEU A 55 9.57 -10.57 20.43
N SER A 56 10.90 -10.54 20.41
CA SER A 56 11.64 -9.84 21.46
C SER A 56 11.39 -8.33 21.38
N GLU A 57 11.70 -7.61 22.46
CA GLU A 57 11.65 -6.15 22.48
C GLU A 57 12.47 -5.51 21.36
N GLU A 58 13.67 -6.02 21.07
CA GLU A 58 14.51 -5.55 19.96
C GLU A 58 13.83 -5.77 18.60
N GLU A 59 13.27 -6.96 18.36
CA GLU A 59 12.54 -7.26 17.13
C GLU A 59 11.29 -6.37 16.96
N TYR A 60 10.62 -6.01 18.06
CA TYR A 60 9.50 -5.08 18.05
C TYR A 60 9.93 -3.68 17.61
N TYR A 61 10.95 -3.09 18.23
CA TYR A 61 11.41 -1.74 17.84
C TYR A 61 11.95 -1.69 16.41
N ASN A 62 12.65 -2.75 15.97
CA ASN A 62 13.11 -2.86 14.59
C ASN A 62 11.92 -2.90 13.60
N LEU A 63 10.82 -3.58 13.96
CA LEU A 63 9.62 -3.63 13.13
C LEU A 63 8.97 -2.25 13.00
N ILE A 64 8.78 -1.54 14.11
CA ILE A 64 8.20 -0.19 14.11
C ILE A 64 9.05 0.78 13.27
N GLN A 65 10.37 0.74 13.44
CA GLN A 65 11.27 1.59 12.65
C GLN A 65 11.21 1.25 11.15
N GLN A 66 11.07 -0.03 10.79
CA GLN A 66 10.93 -0.44 9.40
C GLN A 66 9.60 0.05 8.80
N GLU A 67 8.50 -0.01 9.56
CA GLU A 67 7.20 0.51 9.14
C GLU A 67 7.26 2.03 8.89
N GLU A 68 7.80 2.81 9.83
CA GLU A 68 7.98 4.26 9.67
C GLU A 68 8.84 4.64 8.46
N ASN A 69 9.92 3.88 8.23
CA ASN A 69 10.78 4.10 7.07
C ASN A 69 10.06 3.76 5.76
N THR A 70 9.25 2.70 5.76
CA THR A 70 8.47 2.27 4.59
C THR A 70 7.41 3.32 4.25
N GLU A 71 6.71 3.87 5.24
CA GLU A 71 5.73 4.95 5.04
C GLU A 71 6.37 6.19 4.40
N LYS A 72 7.51 6.64 4.93
CA LYS A 72 8.26 7.77 4.36
C LYS A 72 8.72 7.51 2.92
N VAL A 73 9.18 6.30 2.62
CA VAL A 73 9.59 5.92 1.27
C VAL A 73 8.38 5.93 0.32
N ASN A 74 7.25 5.37 0.76
CA ASN A 74 6.02 5.37 -0.03
C ASN A 74 5.53 6.79 -0.32
N GLU A 75 5.51 7.67 0.68
CA GLU A 75 5.14 9.09 0.49
C GLU A 75 6.04 9.77 -0.55
N ASN A 76 7.36 9.59 -0.43
CA ASN A 76 8.30 10.16 -1.41
C ASN A 76 8.08 9.63 -2.83
N ILE A 77 7.73 8.35 -2.98
CA ILE A 77 7.40 7.76 -4.28
C ILE A 77 6.14 8.43 -4.85
N LEU A 78 5.08 8.58 -4.07
CA LEU A 78 3.85 9.23 -4.52
C LEU A 78 4.10 10.68 -4.98
N ILE A 79 4.89 11.45 -4.21
CA ILE A 79 5.26 12.83 -4.56
C ILE A 79 6.04 12.84 -5.89
N SER A 80 7.02 11.96 -6.04
CA SER A 80 7.81 11.86 -7.27
C SER A 80 6.95 11.49 -8.48
N MET A 81 5.97 10.60 -8.31
CA MET A 81 5.04 10.22 -9.39
C MET A 81 4.16 11.41 -9.80
N GLY A 82 3.65 12.17 -8.83
CA GLY A 82 2.88 13.39 -9.11
C GLY A 82 3.70 14.43 -9.88
N ALA A 83 4.93 14.69 -9.44
CA ALA A 83 5.83 15.61 -10.13
C ALA A 83 6.15 15.16 -11.57
N GLN A 84 6.34 13.85 -11.80
CA GLN A 84 6.55 13.31 -13.14
C GLN A 84 5.32 13.50 -14.03
N ALA A 85 4.11 13.25 -13.51
CA ALA A 85 2.87 13.46 -14.27
C ALA A 85 2.70 14.92 -14.71
N GLU A 86 2.93 15.88 -13.81
CA GLU A 86 2.88 17.31 -14.13
C GLU A 86 3.90 17.72 -15.21
N LEU A 87 5.09 17.12 -15.19
CA LEU A 87 6.10 17.35 -16.21
C LEU A 87 5.66 16.81 -17.58
N TYR A 88 5.06 15.62 -17.62
CA TYR A 88 4.53 15.04 -18.85
C TYR A 88 3.38 15.88 -19.45
N GLU A 89 2.47 16.40 -18.63
CA GLU A 89 1.40 17.30 -19.11
C GLU A 89 1.95 18.56 -19.77
N LYS A 90 2.96 19.19 -19.15
CA LYS A 90 3.63 20.37 -19.73
C LYS A 90 4.38 20.05 -21.01
N LEU A 91 4.99 18.88 -21.10
CA LEU A 91 5.67 18.41 -22.31
C LEU A 91 4.67 18.26 -23.46
N LEU A 92 3.54 17.58 -23.22
CA LEU A 92 2.48 17.39 -24.22
C LEU A 92 1.95 18.73 -24.73
N ALA A 93 1.65 19.67 -23.84
CA ALA A 93 1.22 21.01 -24.23
C ALA A 93 2.29 21.76 -25.05
N THR A 94 3.56 21.52 -24.78
CA THR A 94 4.66 22.10 -25.56
C THR A 94 4.74 21.49 -26.96
N GLU A 95 4.59 20.17 -27.08
CA GLU A 95 4.58 19.46 -28.37
C GLU A 95 3.38 19.87 -29.23
N GLU A 96 2.19 20.02 -28.63
CA GLU A 96 1.00 20.54 -29.32
C GLU A 96 1.26 21.95 -29.88
N ASN A 97 1.84 22.84 -29.08
CA ASN A 97 2.19 24.18 -29.55
C ASN A 97 3.23 24.15 -30.68
N GLN A 98 4.21 23.26 -30.62
CA GLN A 98 5.21 23.09 -31.69
C GLN A 98 4.56 22.60 -32.99
N LEU A 99 3.63 21.66 -32.93
CA LEU A 99 2.87 21.18 -34.09
C LEU A 99 2.05 22.31 -34.74
N ILE A 100 1.38 23.12 -33.93
CA ILE A 100 0.61 24.29 -34.43
C ILE A 100 1.53 25.25 -35.19
N ILE A 101 2.69 25.59 -34.62
CA ILE A 101 3.67 26.48 -35.26
C ILE A 101 4.19 25.86 -36.56
N MET A 102 4.51 24.57 -36.56
CA MET A 102 5.03 23.87 -37.74
C MET A 102 4.02 23.90 -38.90
N ASN A 103 2.74 23.66 -38.61
CA ASN A 103 1.67 23.73 -39.61
C ASN A 103 1.51 25.16 -40.16
N ALA A 104 1.47 26.17 -39.29
CA ALA A 104 1.37 27.57 -39.72
C ALA A 104 2.55 28.01 -40.59
N VAL A 105 3.77 27.54 -40.27
CA VAL A 105 4.96 27.79 -41.09
C VAL A 105 4.84 27.11 -42.44
N ALA A 106 4.39 25.86 -42.50
CA ALA A 106 4.19 25.13 -43.75
C ALA A 106 3.19 25.85 -44.67
N GLU A 107 2.04 26.29 -44.14
CA GLU A 107 1.04 27.07 -44.88
C GLU A 107 1.63 28.38 -45.46
N LEU A 108 2.44 29.10 -44.67
CA LEU A 108 3.11 30.32 -45.12
C LEU A 108 4.15 30.06 -46.23
N TYR A 109 4.87 28.93 -46.15
CA TYR A 109 5.81 28.53 -47.20
C TYR A 109 5.05 28.21 -48.49
N GLU A 110 3.99 27.40 -48.44
CA GLU A 110 3.16 27.07 -49.60
C GLU A 110 2.58 28.32 -50.27
N ALA A 111 2.06 29.27 -49.49
CA ALA A 111 1.54 30.54 -50.01
C ALA A 111 2.62 31.38 -50.71
N LYS A 112 3.89 31.27 -50.29
CA LYS A 112 5.01 32.05 -50.84
C LYS A 112 5.70 31.38 -52.02
N THR A 113 5.72 30.04 -52.09
CA THR A 113 6.43 29.27 -53.14
C THR A 113 5.50 28.59 -54.14
N GLY A 114 4.21 28.41 -53.81
CA GLY A 114 3.20 27.77 -54.67
C GLY A 114 2.48 28.73 -55.62
N GLY A 115 2.81 30.02 -55.60
CA GLY A 115 2.32 31.00 -56.57
C GLY A 115 3.13 30.98 -57.86
N ASN A 116 2.80 30.06 -58.77
CA ASN A 116 3.08 30.13 -60.22
C ASN A 116 1.81 29.76 -60.97
#